data_AF-A0A0A2JD40-F1
#
_entry.id   AF-A0A0A2JD40-F1
#
_cell.length_a   1.000
_cell.length_b   1.000
_cell.length_c   1.000
_cell.angle_alpha   90.00
_cell.angle_beta   90.00
_cell.angle_gamma   90.00
#
_symmetry.space_group_name_H-M   'P 1'
#
loop_
_entity.id
_entity.type
_entity.pdbx_description
1 polymer ?
#
loop_
_entity_poly.entity_id
_entity_poly.type
_entity_poly.pdbx_seq_one_letter_code
_entity_poly.pdbx_strand_id
1 'polypeptide(L)'
;MTHERPGSNSTFEASTIPHRTTGLSPLSTDLEEDSAWESLKVEAKVPIEEYVITGDKARPREDILKNSLHALLDWLLWGGCDSYPRSILKAKSDRALWDHFWVVCCFLAAPSK
;
A
#
# COMPACT_ATOMS: atom_id res chain seq x y z
N MET A 1 -34.34 -31.34 71.18
CA MET A 1 -33.32 -32.33 70.79
C MET A 1 -33.58 -32.61 69.32
N THR A 2 -32.76 -32.25 68.33
CA THR A 2 -31.31 -32.02 68.24
C THR A 2 -31.10 -31.19 66.95
N HIS A 3 -30.50 -30.00 66.98
CA HIS A 3 -29.19 -29.66 66.36
C HIS A 3 -28.69 -30.72 65.33
N GLU A 4 -28.34 -30.41 64.07
CA GLU A 4 -27.10 -29.71 63.68
C GLU A 4 -27.08 -29.13 62.24
N ARG A 5 -26.28 -28.05 62.10
CA ARG A 5 -25.59 -27.41 60.95
C ARG A 5 -25.63 -28.06 59.55
N PRO A 6 -25.80 -27.26 58.48
CA PRO A 6 -25.25 -27.60 57.17
C PRO A 6 -23.74 -27.35 57.14
N GLY A 7 -22.99 -28.41 56.82
CA GLY A 7 -21.55 -28.40 56.58
C GLY A 7 -21.20 -27.70 55.26
N SER A 8 -20.16 -26.88 55.35
CA SER A 8 -19.54 -26.15 54.26
C SER A 8 -18.85 -27.09 53.27
N ASN A 9 -19.32 -27.10 52.02
CA ASN A 9 -18.47 -27.45 50.88
C ASN A 9 -18.14 -26.16 50.14
N SER A 10 -16.96 -25.63 50.44
CA SER A 10 -16.33 -24.53 49.72
C SER A 10 -15.92 -25.01 48.33
N THR A 11 -16.83 -24.94 47.37
CA THR A 11 -16.48 -25.08 45.95
C THR A 11 -15.76 -23.79 45.54
N PHE A 12 -14.46 -23.91 45.26
CA PHE A 12 -13.72 -22.88 44.55
C PHE A 12 -14.44 -22.60 43.22
N GLU A 13 -15.14 -21.47 43.11
CA GLU A 13 -15.50 -20.92 41.82
C GLU A 13 -14.20 -20.51 41.12
N ALA A 14 -13.64 -21.44 40.36
CA ALA A 14 -12.72 -21.09 39.30
C ALA A 14 -13.51 -20.20 38.35
N SER A 15 -13.26 -18.89 38.40
CA SER A 15 -13.77 -17.92 37.45
C SER A 15 -13.38 -18.39 36.05
N THR A 16 -14.31 -19.03 35.35
CA THR A 16 -14.14 -19.49 33.97
C THR A 16 -13.94 -18.25 33.11
N ILE A 17 -12.67 -17.94 32.84
CA ILE A 17 -12.27 -16.98 31.83
C ILE A 17 -12.97 -17.45 30.55
N PRO A 18 -13.87 -16.67 29.92
CA PRO A 18 -14.39 -17.05 28.62
C PRO A 18 -13.18 -17.15 27.70
N HIS A 19 -12.88 -18.37 27.25
CA HIS A 19 -11.91 -18.63 26.20
C HIS A 19 -12.43 -17.88 24.98
N ARG A 20 -11.94 -16.64 24.81
CA ARG A 20 -12.01 -15.94 23.54
C ARG A 20 -11.11 -16.76 22.63
N THR A 21 -11.70 -17.70 21.91
CA THR A 21 -11.16 -18.12 20.63
C THR A 21 -11.13 -16.84 19.81
N THR A 22 -9.97 -16.19 19.83
CA THR A 22 -9.57 -15.20 18.82
C THR A 22 -9.48 -16.00 17.53
N GLY A 23 -10.65 -16.33 16.96
CA GLY A 23 -10.75 -16.73 15.58
C GLY A 23 -10.09 -15.59 14.82
N LEU A 24 -9.03 -15.92 14.09
CA LEU A 24 -8.47 -15.03 13.10
C LEU A 24 -9.67 -14.55 12.29
N SER A 25 -10.04 -13.28 12.46
CA SER A 25 -11.05 -12.67 11.59
C SER A 25 -10.61 -13.01 10.17
N PRO A 26 -11.48 -13.59 9.32
CA PRO A 26 -11.15 -13.67 7.92
C PRO A 26 -10.79 -12.25 7.53
N LEU A 27 -9.56 -12.05 7.03
CA LEU A 27 -9.16 -10.78 6.46
C LEU A 27 -10.27 -10.47 5.46
N SER A 28 -11.10 -9.47 5.77
CA SER A 28 -12.12 -9.01 4.85
C SER A 28 -11.35 -8.26 3.78
N THR A 29 -10.80 -9.00 2.82
CA THR A 29 -10.28 -8.46 1.58
C THR A 29 -11.51 -8.05 0.77
N ASP A 30 -12.12 -6.95 1.19
CA ASP A 30 -13.24 -6.38 0.46
C ASP A 30 -12.67 -5.92 -0.88
N LEU A 31 -13.02 -6.66 -1.93
CA LEU A 31 -12.54 -6.55 -3.31
C LEU A 31 -13.13 -5.33 -4.04
N GLU A 32 -13.46 -4.25 -3.32
CA GLU A 32 -13.92 -3.00 -3.93
C GLU A 32 -12.75 -2.12 -4.42
N GLU A 33 -11.53 -2.39 -3.95
CA GLU A 33 -10.40 -1.46 -4.04
C GLU A 33 -9.42 -1.82 -5.20
N ASP A 34 -9.61 -2.97 -5.85
CA ASP A 34 -8.95 -3.36 -7.13
C ASP A 34 -9.36 -2.46 -8.30
N SER A 35 -10.65 -2.11 -8.40
CA SER A 35 -11.16 -1.29 -9.52
C SER A 35 -10.64 0.15 -9.46
N ALA A 36 -10.54 0.72 -8.25
CA ALA A 36 -9.99 2.05 -8.04
C ALA A 36 -8.48 2.09 -8.32
N TRP A 37 -7.76 1.02 -7.98
CA TRP A 37 -6.33 0.88 -8.27
C TRP A 37 -6.03 0.83 -9.77
N GLU A 38 -6.73 -0.03 -10.51
CA GLU A 38 -6.55 -0.10 -11.96
C GLU A 38 -6.90 1.22 -12.65
N SER A 39 -7.98 1.88 -12.21
CA SER A 39 -8.37 3.19 -12.71
C SER A 39 -7.28 4.24 -12.47
N LEU A 40 -6.67 4.25 -11.29
CA LEU A 40 -5.59 5.17 -10.93
C LEU A 40 -4.33 4.94 -11.77
N LYS A 41 -3.99 3.68 -12.09
CA LYS A 41 -2.87 3.37 -13.00
C LYS A 41 -3.15 3.87 -14.41
N VAL A 42 -4.35 3.64 -14.93
CA VAL A 42 -4.76 4.11 -16.26
C VAL A 42 -4.70 5.64 -16.33
N GLU A 43 -5.21 6.34 -15.32
CA GLU A 43 -5.17 7.80 -15.26
C GLU A 43 -3.72 8.31 -15.22
N ALA A 44 -2.84 7.69 -14.44
CA ALA A 44 -1.43 8.05 -14.34
C ALA A 44 -0.65 7.82 -15.65
N LYS A 45 -1.11 6.96 -16.55
CA LYS A 45 -0.50 6.74 -17.88
C LYS A 45 -0.70 7.93 -18.82
N VAL A 46 -1.78 8.69 -18.69
CA VAL A 46 -2.08 9.85 -19.55
C VAL A 46 -0.97 10.92 -19.53
N PRO A 47 -0.57 11.48 -18.38
CA PRO A 47 0.49 12.49 -18.34
C PRO A 47 1.87 11.93 -18.76
N ILE A 48 2.09 10.62 -18.66
CA ILE A 48 3.31 9.96 -19.17
C ILE A 48 3.32 10.00 -20.70
N GLU A 49 2.19 9.76 -21.35
CA GLU A 49 2.08 9.83 -22.80
C GLU A 49 2.23 11.26 -23.33
N GLU A 50 1.68 12.23 -22.62
CA GLU A 50 1.78 13.66 -22.94
C GLU A 50 3.19 14.23 -22.71
N TYR A 51 4.08 13.51 -22.02
CA TYR A 51 5.44 13.95 -21.81
C TYR A 51 6.16 14.20 -23.13
N VAL A 52 6.62 15.43 -23.32
CA VAL A 52 7.42 15.85 -24.47
C VAL A 52 8.77 16.32 -23.97
N ILE A 53 9.83 15.92 -24.65
CA ILE A 53 11.18 16.40 -24.36
C ILE A 53 11.24 17.87 -24.74
N THR A 54 11.01 18.74 -23.78
CA THR A 54 11.01 20.20 -23.94
C THR A 54 12.35 20.77 -23.48
N GLY A 55 13.29 20.88 -24.41
CA GLY A 55 14.57 21.56 -24.20
C GLY A 55 15.68 21.17 -25.17
N ASP A 56 16.60 22.11 -25.43
CA ASP A 56 17.75 21.92 -26.34
C ASP A 56 18.79 20.89 -25.82
N LYS A 57 18.65 20.42 -24.58
CA LYS A 57 19.50 19.38 -23.98
C LYS A 57 18.62 18.36 -23.25
N ALA A 58 18.52 17.16 -23.81
CA ALA A 58 17.89 16.04 -23.15
C ALA A 58 18.56 15.80 -21.78
N ARG A 59 17.75 15.65 -20.74
CA ARG A 59 18.17 15.28 -19.39
C ARG A 59 18.72 13.85 -19.42
N PRO A 60 19.55 13.47 -18.42
CA PRO A 60 20.03 12.09 -18.32
C PRO A 60 18.87 11.09 -18.34
N ARG A 61 19.00 10.04 -19.15
CA ARG A 61 18.05 8.91 -19.23
C ARG A 61 16.61 9.29 -19.60
N GLU A 62 16.43 10.45 -20.24
CA GLU A 62 15.11 10.90 -20.70
C GLU A 62 14.56 10.03 -21.83
N ASP A 63 15.45 9.36 -22.58
CA ASP A 63 15.15 8.37 -23.61
C ASP A 63 14.42 7.13 -23.08
N ILE A 64 14.64 6.78 -21.80
CA ILE A 64 13.99 5.63 -21.15
C ILE A 64 12.88 6.01 -20.17
N LEU A 65 12.63 7.30 -19.96
CA LEU A 65 11.71 7.79 -18.92
C LEU A 65 10.30 7.22 -19.10
N LYS A 66 9.69 7.38 -20.29
CA LYS A 66 8.32 6.90 -20.54
C LYS A 66 8.18 5.40 -20.26
N ASN A 67 9.05 4.61 -20.87
CA ASN A 67 9.03 3.15 -20.72
C ASN A 67 9.25 2.73 -19.26
N SER A 68 10.12 3.44 -18.54
CA SER A 68 10.40 3.14 -17.13
C SER A 68 9.22 3.48 -16.23
N LEU A 69 8.53 4.60 -16.46
CA LEU A 69 7.34 4.99 -15.70
C LEU A 69 6.18 4.02 -15.92
N HIS A 70 5.96 3.57 -17.16
CA HIS A 70 4.98 2.53 -17.46
C HIS A 70 5.30 1.21 -16.77
N ALA A 71 6.54 0.72 -16.92
CA ALA A 71 6.98 -0.52 -16.29
C ALA A 71 6.85 -0.45 -14.76
N LEU A 72 7.13 0.70 -14.18
CA LEU A 72 6.97 0.91 -12.74
C LEU A 72 5.51 0.88 -12.31
N LEU A 73 4.60 1.54 -13.04
CA LEU A 73 3.16 1.46 -12.77
C LEU A 73 2.63 0.03 -12.85
N ASP A 74 3.13 -0.77 -13.79
CA ASP A 74 2.72 -2.16 -13.96
C ASP A 74 3.35 -3.09 -12.90
N TRP A 75 4.53 -2.75 -12.36
CA TRP A 75 5.22 -3.53 -11.33
C TRP A 75 4.65 -3.31 -9.92
N LEU A 76 4.11 -2.13 -9.63
CA LEU A 76 3.58 -1.84 -8.30
C LEU A 76 2.38 -2.75 -7.98
N LEU A 77 2.50 -3.47 -6.86
CA LEU A 77 1.40 -4.28 -6.32
C LEU A 77 0.35 -3.37 -5.67
N TRP A 78 -0.90 -3.84 -5.70
CA TRP A 78 -1.99 -3.22 -4.98
C TRP A 78 -1.73 -3.27 -3.46
N GLY A 79 -2.15 -2.22 -2.74
CA GLY A 79 -2.03 -2.13 -1.28
C GLY A 79 -0.76 -1.41 -0.76
N GLY A 80 -0.74 -0.08 -0.83
CA GLY A 80 0.27 0.78 -0.17
C GLY A 80 1.17 1.58 -1.11
N CYS A 81 1.04 1.39 -2.42
CA CYS A 81 1.83 2.09 -3.44
C CYS A 81 1.05 3.13 -4.24
N ASP A 82 -0.14 3.55 -3.77
CA ASP A 82 -0.98 4.59 -4.38
C ASP A 82 -0.30 5.96 -4.46
N SER A 83 0.65 6.22 -3.57
CA SER A 83 1.49 7.42 -3.56
C SER A 83 2.21 7.67 -4.89
N TYR A 84 2.59 6.62 -5.61
CA TYR A 84 3.36 6.72 -6.85
C TYR A 84 2.52 7.22 -8.05
N PRO A 85 1.45 6.52 -8.48
CA PRO A 85 0.58 7.03 -9.54
C PRO A 85 -0.05 8.38 -9.18
N ARG A 86 -0.36 8.65 -7.90
CA ARG A 86 -0.82 9.97 -7.46
C ARG A 86 0.25 11.06 -7.59
N SER A 87 1.52 10.72 -7.43
CA SER A 87 2.62 11.68 -7.63
C SER A 87 2.81 12.03 -9.10
N ILE A 88 2.64 11.04 -9.99
CA ILE A 88 2.61 11.25 -11.45
C ILE A 88 1.46 12.18 -11.82
N LEU A 89 0.24 11.94 -11.32
CA LEU A 89 -0.92 12.81 -11.58
C LEU A 89 -0.75 14.24 -11.06
N LYS A 90 0.02 14.41 -9.98
CA LYS A 90 0.33 15.74 -9.42
C LYS A 90 1.47 16.45 -10.14
N ALA A 91 2.18 15.78 -11.05
CA ALA A 91 3.28 16.38 -11.77
C ALA A 91 2.74 17.44 -12.75
N LYS A 92 2.95 18.72 -12.42
CA LYS A 92 2.47 19.86 -13.23
C LYS A 92 3.38 20.22 -14.40
N SER A 93 4.47 19.49 -14.60
CA SER A 93 5.44 19.75 -15.66
C SER A 93 6.26 18.50 -15.96
N ASP A 94 6.79 18.42 -17.18
CA ASP A 94 7.77 17.41 -17.58
C ASP A 94 8.96 17.35 -16.63
N ARG A 95 9.38 18.52 -16.11
CA ARG A 95 10.46 18.56 -15.12
C ARG A 95 10.09 17.83 -13.83
N ALA A 96 8.88 18.06 -13.31
CA ALA A 96 8.41 17.39 -12.11
C ALA A 96 8.28 15.88 -12.32
N LEU A 97 7.85 15.45 -13.51
CA LEU A 97 7.76 14.03 -13.85
C LEU A 97 9.15 13.37 -13.93
N TRP A 98 10.13 14.06 -14.53
CA TRP A 98 11.52 13.59 -14.58
C TRP A 98 12.18 13.55 -13.21
N ASP A 99 11.99 14.58 -12.38
CA ASP A 99 12.54 14.61 -11.02
C ASP A 99 11.96 13.44 -10.19
N HIS A 100 10.68 13.11 -10.37
CA HIS A 100 10.05 11.98 -9.72
C HIS A 100 10.63 10.63 -10.17
N PHE A 101 10.78 10.43 -11.49
CA PHE A 101 11.45 9.27 -12.06
C PHE A 101 12.86 9.10 -11.48
N TRP A 102 13.64 10.18 -11.45
CA TRP A 102 15.01 10.18 -10.95
C TRP A 102 15.09 9.77 -9.48
N VAL A 103 14.21 10.33 -8.64
CA VAL A 103 14.13 10.00 -7.22
C VAL A 103 13.87 8.51 -7.02
N VAL A 104 12.95 7.92 -7.78
CA VAL A 104 12.67 6.49 -7.65
C VAL A 104 13.82 5.62 -8.13
N CYS A 105 14.48 5.97 -9.24
CA CYS A 105 15.70 5.29 -9.65
C CYS A 105 16.77 5.32 -8.55
N CYS A 106 16.96 6.47 -7.88
CA CYS A 106 17.92 6.59 -6.80
C CYS A 106 17.57 5.72 -5.58
N PHE A 107 16.30 5.65 -5.20
CA PHE A 107 15.86 4.83 -4.07
C PHE A 107 15.90 3.33 -4.37
N LEU A 108 15.58 2.93 -5.60
CA LEU A 108 15.70 1.53 -6.04
C LEU A 108 17.16 1.09 -6.17
N ALA A 109 18.04 2.00 -6.58
CA ALA A 109 19.48 1.72 -6.70
C ALA A 109 20.22 1.83 -5.36
N ALA A 110 19.56 2.29 -4.30
CA ALA A 110 20.19 2.37 -2.99
C ALA A 110 20.46 0.95 -2.46
N PRO A 111 21.67 0.65 -1.98
CA PRO A 111 21.95 -0.66 -1.40
C PRO A 111 21.07 -0.88 -0.18
N SER A 112 20.30 -1.97 -0.21
CA SER A 112 19.65 -2.51 0.98
C SER A 112 20.75 -2.85 2.00
N LYS A 113 20.72 -2.19 3.15
CA LYS A 113 21.64 -2.49 4.25
C LYS A 113 21.44 -3.91 4.78
#